data_AF-A0A7C4YVY7-F1
#
_entry.id   AF-A0A7C4YVY7-F1
#
_cell.length_a   1.000
_cell.length_b   1.000
_cell.length_c   1.000
_cell.angle_alpha   90.00
_cell.angle_beta   90.00
_cell.angle_gamma   90.00
#
_symmetry.space_group_name_H-M   'P 1'
#
loop_
_entity.id
_entity.type
_entity.pdbx_description
1 polymer ?
#
loop_
_entity_poly.entity_id
_entity_poly.type
_entity_poly.pdbx_seq_one_letter_code
_entity_poly.pdbx_strand_id
1 'polypeptide(L)'
;MRYLLGGYVQQSSKSIFPYGTLTVNVLGCFMIGFLAQLAENRGVFSSEARAFLFIGVLGGFTTFSSFGNETLNLARDGQLLIAFANVGLNVFVGLLAVWLGRTVSYLVWR
;
A
#
# COMPACT_ATOMS: atom_id res chain seq x y z
N MET A 1 -4.93 -10.88 6.51
CA MET A 1 -4.31 -9.59 6.88
C MET A 1 -5.05 -8.40 6.25
N ARG A 2 -5.05 -8.27 4.92
CA ARG A 2 -5.77 -7.18 4.20
C ARG A 2 -7.23 -7.03 4.62
N TYR A 3 -8.00 -8.12 4.61
CA TYR A 3 -9.43 -8.10 4.97
C TYR A 3 -9.68 -7.55 6.37
N LEU A 4 -8.85 -7.94 7.35
CA LEU A 4 -9.00 -7.51 8.74
C LEU A 4 -8.65 -6.04 8.89
N LEU A 5 -7.47 -5.62 8.42
CA LEU A 5 -7.01 -4.23 8.57
C LEU A 5 -7.85 -3.27 7.73
N GLY A 6 -8.06 -3.60 6.46
CA GLY A 6 -8.87 -2.79 5.55
C GLY A 6 -10.31 -2.69 6.02
N GLY A 7 -10.92 -3.80 6.45
CA GLY A 7 -12.27 -3.82 6.99
C GLY A 7 -12.42 -3.00 8.27
N TYR A 8 -11.48 -3.15 9.21
CA TYR A 8 -11.46 -2.38 10.46
C TYR A 8 -11.35 -0.87 10.18
N VAL A 9 -10.37 -0.45 9.38
CA VAL A 9 -10.17 0.98 9.05
C VAL A 9 -11.37 1.55 8.31
N GLN A 10 -11.94 0.80 7.36
CA GLN A 10 -13.12 1.26 6.63
C GLN A 10 -14.31 1.47 7.58
N GLN A 11 -14.59 0.50 8.47
CA GLN A 11 -15.68 0.58 9.44
C GLN A 11 -15.48 1.73 10.43
N SER A 12 -14.26 1.96 10.91
CA SER A 12 -13.94 3.06 11.83
C SER A 12 -14.11 4.43 11.17
N SER A 13 -13.79 4.56 9.88
CA SER A 13 -13.89 5.84 9.17
C SER A 13 -15.34 6.32 8.99
N LYS A 14 -16.31 5.40 8.92
CA LYS A 14 -17.73 5.65 8.55
C LYS A 14 -17.87 6.55 7.31
N SER A 15 -16.86 6.54 6.43
CA SER A 15 -16.78 7.37 5.24
C SER A 15 -17.06 6.54 4.00
N ILE A 16 -17.58 7.20 2.98
CA ILE A 16 -17.66 6.69 1.61
C ILE A 16 -16.28 6.59 0.94
N PHE A 17 -15.27 7.30 1.45
CA PHE A 17 -13.92 7.21 0.94
C PHE A 17 -13.30 5.85 1.34
N PRO A 18 -12.59 5.16 0.43
CA PRO A 18 -12.05 3.82 0.67
C PRO A 18 -10.75 3.85 1.51
N TYR A 19 -10.83 4.34 2.75
CA TYR A 19 -9.71 4.41 3.67
C TYR A 19 -9.08 3.03 3.95
N GLY A 20 -9.88 1.96 3.93
CA GLY A 20 -9.39 0.59 4.10
C GLY A 20 -8.35 0.23 3.04
N THR A 21 -8.70 0.45 1.77
CA THR A 21 -7.83 0.17 0.61
C THR A 21 -6.62 1.10 0.58
N LEU A 22 -6.81 2.40 0.82
CA LEU A 22 -5.70 3.35 0.87
C LEU A 22 -4.67 2.93 1.94
N THR A 23 -5.14 2.53 3.12
CA THR A 23 -4.25 2.16 4.24
C THR A 23 -3.42 0.93 3.94
N VAL A 24 -4.02 -0.15 3.44
CA VAL A 24 -3.27 -1.37 3.11
C VAL A 24 -2.27 -1.13 1.98
N ASN A 25 -2.62 -0.30 1.00
CA ASN A 25 -1.71 0.05 -0.09
C ASN A 25 -0.54 0.91 0.40
N VAL A 26 -0.79 1.97 1.15
CA VAL A 26 0.26 2.87 1.68
C VAL A 26 1.20 2.11 2.62
N LEU A 27 0.67 1.30 3.53
CA LEU A 27 1.51 0.46 4.40
C LEU A 27 2.32 -0.55 3.60
N GLY A 28 1.73 -1.18 2.58
CA GLY A 28 2.46 -2.10 1.71
C GLY A 28 3.57 -1.41 0.91
N CYS A 29 3.31 -0.20 0.41
CA CYS A 29 4.28 0.66 -0.25
C CYS A 29 5.46 1.01 0.68
N PHE A 30 5.19 1.37 1.93
CA PHE A 30 6.24 1.60 2.93
C PHE A 30 7.09 0.34 3.15
N MET A 31 6.41 -0.79 3.40
CA MET A 31 7.08 -2.06 3.69
C MET A 31 7.92 -2.56 2.51
N ILE A 32 7.43 -2.46 1.27
CA ILE A 32 8.22 -2.86 0.10
C ILE A 32 9.44 -1.97 -0.09
N GLY A 33 9.32 -0.66 0.15
CA GLY A 33 10.45 0.26 0.10
C GLY A 33 11.53 -0.11 1.11
N PHE A 34 11.13 -0.36 2.36
CA PHE A 34 12.04 -0.76 3.42
C PHE A 34 12.73 -2.09 3.14
N LEU A 35 11.96 -3.12 2.77
CA LEU A 35 12.48 -4.46 2.52
C LEU A 35 13.34 -4.52 1.27
N ALA A 36 13.00 -3.77 0.21
CA ALA A 36 13.81 -3.68 -1.00
C ALA A 36 15.19 -3.11 -0.70
N GLN A 37 15.26 -2.01 0.06
CA GLN A 37 16.54 -1.41 0.46
C GLN A 37 17.41 -2.40 1.25
N LEU A 38 16.82 -3.16 2.17
CA LEU A 38 17.52 -4.16 2.95
C LEU A 38 18.02 -5.33 2.10
N ALA A 39 17.19 -5.78 1.14
CA ALA A 39 17.54 -6.85 0.21
C ALA A 39 18.71 -6.45 -0.70
N GLU A 40 18.67 -5.24 -1.27
CA GLU A 40 19.67 -4.72 -2.20
C GLU A 40 21.04 -4.50 -1.55
N ASN A 41 21.07 -3.86 -0.38
CA ASN A 41 22.34 -3.41 0.22
C ASN A 41 23.03 -4.44 1.11
N ARG A 42 22.29 -5.41 1.64
CA ARG A 42 22.80 -6.31 2.69
C ARG A 42 22.68 -7.79 2.34
N GLY A 43 21.98 -8.16 1.25
CA GLY A 43 21.82 -9.57 0.86
C GLY A 43 21.13 -10.42 1.94
N VAL A 44 20.31 -9.80 2.79
CA VAL A 44 19.71 -10.42 4.00
C VAL A 44 18.72 -11.53 3.64
N PHE A 45 18.18 -11.52 2.42
CA PHE A 45 17.17 -12.47 1.98
C PHE A 45 17.70 -13.43 0.93
N SER A 46 17.42 -14.71 1.11
CA SER A 46 17.51 -15.68 0.02
C SER A 46 16.51 -15.36 -1.08
N SER A 47 16.72 -15.92 -2.27
CA SER A 47 15.84 -15.78 -3.43
C SER A 47 14.39 -16.15 -3.10
N GLU A 48 14.21 -17.23 -2.34
CA GLU A 48 12.93 -17.79 -1.92
C GLU A 48 12.25 -16.89 -0.90
N ALA A 49 13.01 -16.39 0.09
CA ALA A 49 12.50 -15.45 1.08
C ALA A 49 12.04 -14.15 0.42
N ARG A 50 12.78 -13.66 -0.58
CA ARG A 50 12.39 -12.48 -1.36
C ARG A 50 11.11 -12.73 -2.15
N ALA A 51 10.99 -13.86 -2.84
CA ALA A 51 9.76 -14.21 -3.56
C ALA A 51 8.55 -14.31 -2.61
N PHE A 52 8.70 -15.00 -1.49
CA PHE A 52 7.64 -15.15 -0.50
C PHE A 52 7.18 -13.81 0.09
N LEU A 53 8.10 -12.93 0.47
CA LEU A 53 7.76 -11.64 1.08
C LEU A 53 7.19 -10.65 0.06
N PHE A 54 7.82 -10.50 -1.10
CA PHE A 54 7.48 -9.44 -2.06
C PHE A 54 6.27 -9.83 -2.90
N ILE A 55 6.24 -11.06 -3.41
CA ILE A 55 5.15 -11.54 -4.28
C ILE A 55 4.02 -12.11 -3.44
N GLY A 56 4.33 -12.92 -2.42
CA GLY A 56 3.33 -13.57 -1.57
C GLY A 56 2.69 -12.61 -0.57
N VAL A 57 3.46 -12.20 0.44
CA VAL A 57 2.93 -11.42 1.57
C VAL A 57 2.49 -10.03 1.14
N LEU A 58 3.39 -9.25 0.53
CA LEU A 58 3.09 -7.88 0.12
C LEU A 58 2.11 -7.83 -1.06
N GLY A 59 2.21 -8.77 -2.00
CA GLY A 59 1.25 -8.90 -3.09
C GLY A 59 -0.16 -9.28 -2.60
N GLY A 60 -0.27 -10.15 -1.59
CA GLY A 60 -1.56 -10.48 -0.97
C GLY A 60 -2.09 -9.41 -0.01
N PHE A 61 -1.22 -8.57 0.55
CA PHE A 61 -1.59 -7.49 1.47
C PHE A 61 -2.11 -6.26 0.73
N THR A 62 -1.47 -5.87 -0.36
CA THR A 62 -1.88 -4.72 -1.19
C THR A 62 -2.97 -5.11 -2.20
N THR A 63 -3.58 -4.12 -2.85
CA THR A 63 -4.61 -4.37 -3.87
C THR A 63 -4.77 -3.20 -4.85
N PHE A 64 -4.47 -3.46 -6.13
CA PHE A 64 -4.80 -2.52 -7.20
C PHE A 64 -6.24 -2.72 -7.70
N SER A 65 -6.72 -3.96 -7.73
CA SER A 65 -8.06 -4.27 -8.26
C SER A 65 -9.18 -3.69 -7.40
N SER A 66 -9.08 -3.76 -6.07
CA SER A 66 -10.06 -3.12 -5.18
C SER A 66 -10.03 -1.60 -5.33
N PHE A 67 -8.83 -1.00 -5.34
CA PHE A 67 -8.64 0.43 -5.59
C PHE A 67 -9.32 0.89 -6.88
N GLY A 68 -9.10 0.17 -7.99
CA GLY A 68 -9.71 0.49 -9.28
C GLY A 68 -11.23 0.37 -9.26
N ASN A 69 -11.76 -0.72 -8.70
CA ASN A 69 -13.20 -0.95 -8.61
C ASN A 69 -13.89 0.12 -7.74
N GLU A 70 -13.33 0.45 -6.59
CA GLU A 70 -13.85 1.50 -5.68
C GLU A 70 -13.81 2.88 -6.35
N THR A 71 -12.73 3.20 -7.06
CA THR A 71 -12.61 4.46 -7.81
C THR A 71 -13.68 4.56 -8.90
N LEU A 72 -13.91 3.49 -9.66
CA LEU A 72 -14.94 3.47 -10.70
C LEU A 72 -16.35 3.53 -10.11
N ASN A 73 -16.59 2.89 -8.97
CA ASN A 73 -17.88 2.99 -8.27
C ASN A 73 -18.13 4.42 -7.81
N LEU A 74 -17.15 5.09 -7.19
CA LEU A 74 -17.25 6.50 -6.82
C LEU A 74 -17.57 7.39 -8.03
N ALA A 75 -16.92 7.15 -9.16
CA ALA A 75 -17.18 7.90 -10.39
C ALA A 75 -18.60 7.66 -10.93
N ARG A 76 -19.07 6.40 -10.92
CA ARG A 76 -20.44 6.03 -11.33
C ARG A 76 -21.50 6.64 -10.42
N ASP A 77 -21.21 6.76 -9.13
CA ASP A 77 -22.09 7.38 -8.13
C ASP A 77 -22.07 8.92 -8.19
N GLY A 78 -21.42 9.52 -9.19
CA GLY A 78 -21.31 10.97 -9.37
C GLY A 78 -20.26 11.65 -8.48
N GLN A 79 -19.50 10.88 -7.69
CA GLN A 79 -18.55 11.37 -6.70
C GLN A 79 -17.15 11.58 -7.29
N LEU A 80 -17.06 12.33 -8.39
CA LEU A 80 -15.82 12.48 -9.18
C LEU A 80 -14.67 13.07 -8.36
N LEU A 81 -14.92 14.06 -7.50
CA LEU A 81 -13.88 14.65 -6.66
C LEU A 81 -13.22 13.61 -5.75
N ILE A 82 -14.03 12.71 -5.17
CA ILE A 82 -13.57 11.66 -4.26
C ILE A 82 -12.85 10.56 -5.04
N ALA A 83 -13.34 10.22 -6.24
CA ALA A 83 -12.64 9.30 -7.14
C ALA A 83 -11.24 9.80 -7.51
N PHE A 84 -11.11 11.07 -7.92
CA PHE A 84 -9.82 11.68 -8.21
C PHE A 84 -8.92 11.77 -6.98
N ALA A 85 -9.48 12.10 -5.81
CA ALA A 85 -8.75 12.07 -4.56
C ALA A 85 -8.22 10.67 -4.23
N ASN A 86 -9.01 9.61 -4.47
CA ASN A 86 -8.57 8.23 -4.24
C ASN A 86 -7.39 7.84 -5.13
N VAL A 87 -7.43 8.21 -6.42
CA VAL A 87 -6.32 8.02 -7.37
C VAL A 87 -5.09 8.78 -6.91
N GLY A 88 -5.23 10.09 -6.67
CA GLY A 88 -4.13 10.95 -6.26
C GLY A 88 -3.48 10.47 -4.97
N LEU A 89 -4.27 10.15 -3.95
CA LEU A 89 -3.75 9.70 -2.66
C LEU A 89 -3.03 8.35 -2.78
N ASN A 90 -3.59 7.36 -3.49
CA ASN A 90 -2.90 6.08 -3.66
C ASN A 90 -1.57 6.25 -4.41
N VAL A 91 -1.51 7.10 -5.44
CA VAL A 91 -0.29 7.32 -6.22
C VAL A 91 0.74 8.14 -5.43
N PHE A 92 0.39 9.35 -5.00
CA PHE A 92 1.35 10.26 -4.38
C PHE A 92 1.78 9.79 -2.99
N VAL A 93 0.83 9.37 -2.14
CA VAL A 93 1.16 8.87 -0.80
C VAL A 93 1.83 7.51 -0.88
N GLY A 94 1.43 6.65 -1.83
CA GLY A 94 2.10 5.38 -2.07
C GLY A 94 3.57 5.56 -2.47
N LEU A 95 3.87 6.42 -3.45
CA LEU A 95 5.25 6.72 -3.85
C LEU A 95 6.07 7.34 -2.70
N LEU A 96 5.48 8.29 -1.96
CA LEU A 96 6.13 8.87 -0.79
C LEU A 96 6.41 7.81 0.27
N ALA A 97 5.49 6.88 0.50
CA ALA A 97 5.66 5.78 1.44
C ALA A 97 6.80 4.85 1.04
N VAL A 98 6.94 4.49 -0.25
CA VAL A 98 8.09 3.72 -0.75
C VAL A 98 9.40 4.45 -0.46
N TRP A 99 9.47 5.75 -0.78
CA TRP A 99 10.66 6.56 -0.55
C TRP A 99 11.01 6.65 0.94
N LEU A 100 10.01 6.87 1.81
CA LEU A 100 10.18 6.85 3.26
C LEU A 100 10.66 5.49 3.76
N GLY A 101 10.09 4.39 3.28
CA GLY A 101 10.52 3.04 3.64
C GLY A 101 11.99 2.79 3.33
N ARG A 102 12.44 3.16 2.12
CA ARG A 102 13.86 3.09 1.74
C ARG A 102 14.73 3.96 2.63
N THR A 103 14.30 5.20 2.90
CA THR A 103 15.06 6.16 3.71
C THR A 103 15.22 5.67 5.15
N VAL A 104 14.14 5.16 5.77
CA VAL A 104 14.17 4.58 7.11
C VAL A 104 15.09 3.36 7.16
N SER A 105 14.99 2.46 6.19
CA SER A 105 15.89 1.30 6.10
C SER A 105 17.36 1.74 6.00
N TYR A 106 17.65 2.76 5.19
CA TYR A 106 18.99 3.32 5.10
C TYR A 106 19.46 3.92 6.44
N LEU A 107 18.63 4.69 7.13
CA LEU A 107 18.99 5.35 8.39
C LEU A 107 19.22 4.37 9.53
N VAL A 108 18.42 3.32 9.65
CA VAL A 108 18.56 2.31 10.73
C VAL A 108 19.85 1.50 10.56
N TRP A 109 20.37 1.37 9.34
CA TRP A 109 21.57 0.58 9.03
C TRP A 109 22.77 1.42 8.59
N ARG A 110 22.74 2.74 8.83
CA ARG A 110 23.88 3.64 8.65
C ARG A 110 24.84 3.51 9.82
#